data_AF-A0A6L8H558-F1
#
_entry.id   AF-A0A6L8H558-F1
#
_cell.length_a   1.000
_cell.length_b   1.000
_cell.length_c   1.000
_cell.angle_alpha   90.00
_cell.angle_beta   90.00
_cell.angle_gamma   90.00
#
_symmetry.space_group_name_H-M   'P 1'
#
loop_
_entity.id
_entity.type
_entity.pdbx_description
1 polymer ?
#
loop_
_entity_poly.entity_id
_entity_poly.type
_entity_poly.pdbx_seq_one_letter_code
_entity_poly.pdbx_strand_id
1 'polypeptide(L)'
;HAIRRLQPACTVEVLVPDFQGKAAAVDTVLATTPEIFSHNIETVSRLFPAVRPQGDYDRSLQVLRRAKEQGANTKSGFMVGMGETKEELRSVLDDLRAAGCEIVSIGQYLQPTKAHLAVHRYVEPEEFEDLKQHGMALGFRHVESGPLVRSSYHAEQQITASTSPSPSLQRRGTRKELPSFSSPLPALSEVEG
;
A
#
# COMPACT_ATOMS: atom_id res chain seq x y z
N HIS A 1 3.55 -3.02 16.83
CA HIS A 1 4.53 -3.83 17.59
C HIS A 1 3.95 -5.04 18.36
N ALA A 2 2.76 -4.99 18.96
CA ALA A 2 2.26 -6.10 19.79
C ALA A 2 2.18 -7.46 19.07
N ILE A 3 1.68 -7.47 17.82
CA ILE A 3 1.60 -8.68 16.98
C ILE A 3 2.98 -9.33 16.81
N ARG A 4 3.99 -8.57 16.37
CA ARG A 4 5.36 -9.08 16.17
C ARG A 4 6.03 -9.58 17.44
N ARG A 5 5.65 -9.10 18.63
CA ARG A 5 6.17 -9.64 19.90
C ARG A 5 5.66 -11.06 20.17
N LEU A 6 4.43 -11.37 19.76
CA LEU A 6 3.81 -12.68 19.95
C LEU A 6 4.12 -13.62 18.78
N GLN A 7 4.22 -13.07 17.57
CA GLN A 7 4.57 -13.81 16.36
C GLN A 7 5.56 -13.02 15.50
N PRO A 8 6.88 -13.21 15.70
CA PRO A 8 7.92 -12.45 15.02
C PRO A 8 7.94 -12.57 13.49
N ALA A 9 7.47 -13.71 12.95
CA ALA A 9 7.45 -13.95 11.50
C ALA A 9 6.18 -13.42 10.81
N CYS A 10 5.21 -12.90 11.56
CA CYS A 10 3.97 -12.37 11.00
C CYS A 10 4.22 -11.01 10.33
N THR A 11 3.90 -10.95 9.05
CA THR A 11 3.80 -9.69 8.30
C THR A 11 2.53 -8.94 8.68
N VAL A 12 2.57 -7.63 8.60
CA VAL A 12 1.54 -6.70 9.04
C VAL A 12 1.24 -5.71 7.93
N GLU A 13 0.02 -5.78 7.42
CA GLU A 13 -0.60 -4.69 6.68
C GLU A 13 -1.42 -3.83 7.66
N VAL A 14 -1.33 -2.51 7.53
CA VAL A 14 -2.18 -1.59 8.29
C VAL A 14 -3.04 -0.76 7.35
N LEU A 15 -4.36 -0.81 7.54
CA LEU A 15 -5.32 0.07 6.86
C LEU A 15 -5.64 1.26 7.78
N VAL A 16 -5.29 2.46 7.33
CA VAL A 16 -5.42 3.69 8.13
C VAL A 16 -6.53 4.61 7.61
N PRO A 17 -7.14 5.43 8.49
CA PRO A 17 -7.92 6.59 8.06
C PRO A 17 -6.99 7.69 7.50
N ASP A 18 -7.56 8.81 7.07
CA ASP A 18 -6.78 9.98 6.62
C ASP A 18 -6.22 10.84 7.76
N PHE A 19 -6.51 10.45 9.01
CA PHE A 19 -6.18 11.16 10.25
C PHE A 19 -6.55 12.66 10.24
N GLN A 20 -7.55 13.06 9.46
CA GLN A 20 -7.92 14.47 9.26
C GLN A 20 -6.72 15.34 8.85
N GLY A 21 -5.73 14.76 8.17
CA GLY A 21 -4.53 15.48 7.71
C GLY A 21 -3.44 15.66 8.77
N LYS A 22 -3.56 15.02 9.94
CA LYS A 22 -2.53 15.06 10.99
C LYS A 22 -1.31 14.23 10.57
N ALA A 23 -0.34 14.87 9.94
CA ALA A 23 0.90 14.25 9.49
C ALA A 23 1.61 13.41 10.59
N ALA A 24 1.65 13.92 11.82
CA ALA A 24 2.26 13.22 12.95
C ALA A 24 1.58 11.86 13.28
N ALA A 25 0.28 11.72 13.01
CA ALA A 25 -0.42 10.46 13.21
C ALA A 25 -0.01 9.43 12.15
N VAL A 26 0.16 9.86 10.90
CA VAL A 26 0.72 9.03 9.82
C VAL A 26 2.13 8.57 10.19
N ASP A 27 2.99 9.49 10.64
CA ASP A 27 4.37 9.19 11.03
C ASP A 27 4.44 8.18 12.18
N THR A 28 3.54 8.31 13.15
CA THR A 28 3.47 7.39 14.29
C THR A 28 3.20 5.96 13.84
N VAL A 29 2.32 5.76 12.86
CA VAL A 29 2.03 4.43 12.32
C VAL A 29 3.21 3.91 11.48
N LEU A 30 3.80 4.77 10.64
CA LEU A 30 4.95 4.44 9.79
C LEU A 30 6.18 4.03 10.62
N ALA A 31 6.38 4.65 11.78
CA ALA A 31 7.46 4.29 12.71
C ALA A 31 7.39 2.82 13.20
N THR A 32 6.22 2.19 13.10
CA THR A 32 6.05 0.76 13.41
C THR A 32 6.51 -0.18 12.29
N THR A 33 6.93 0.39 11.16
CA THR A 33 7.45 -0.28 9.96
C THR A 33 6.56 -1.42 9.44
N PRO A 34 5.26 -1.17 9.14
CA PRO A 34 4.39 -2.19 8.57
C PRO A 34 4.92 -2.63 7.20
N GLU A 35 4.74 -3.91 6.84
CA GLU A 35 5.12 -4.42 5.53
C GLU A 35 4.32 -3.76 4.40
N ILE A 36 3.05 -3.42 4.67
CA ILE A 36 2.18 -2.65 3.77
C ILE A 36 1.47 -1.55 4.59
N PHE A 37 1.56 -0.32 4.09
CA PHE A 37 0.79 0.82 4.57
C PHE A 37 -0.36 1.10 3.60
N SER A 38 -1.59 0.93 4.06
CA SER A 38 -2.80 0.98 3.22
C SER A 38 -3.70 2.15 3.61
N HIS A 39 -4.16 2.91 2.61
CA HIS A 39 -5.20 3.92 2.76
C HIS A 39 -6.08 3.93 1.51
N ASN A 40 -7.36 3.63 1.65
CA ASN A 40 -8.28 3.58 0.52
C ASN A 40 -8.72 4.98 0.06
N ILE A 41 -8.69 5.20 -1.24
CA ILE A 41 -9.29 6.38 -1.89
C ILE A 41 -10.82 6.23 -2.02
N GLU A 42 -11.32 4.99 -2.00
CA GLU A 42 -12.74 4.57 -2.02
C GLU A 42 -13.50 4.86 -3.33
N THR A 43 -13.40 6.06 -3.89
CA THR A 43 -14.13 6.45 -5.11
C THR A 43 -13.44 7.60 -5.86
N VAL A 44 -14.06 8.05 -6.95
CA VAL A 44 -13.61 9.18 -7.77
C VAL A 44 -13.87 10.52 -7.07
N SER A 45 -13.05 11.53 -7.37
CA SER A 45 -13.11 12.86 -6.73
C SER A 45 -14.52 13.47 -6.71
N ARG A 46 -15.27 13.39 -7.82
CA ARG A 46 -16.65 13.90 -7.91
C ARG A 46 -17.63 13.27 -6.92
N LEU A 47 -17.52 11.95 -6.67
CA LEU A 47 -18.41 11.22 -5.78
C LEU A 47 -17.93 11.25 -4.32
N PHE A 48 -16.71 11.69 -4.08
CA PHE A 48 -16.06 11.64 -2.79
C PHE A 48 -16.85 12.33 -1.65
N PRO A 49 -17.44 13.53 -1.83
CA PRO A 49 -18.22 14.17 -0.76
C PRO A 49 -19.47 13.36 -0.35
N ALA A 50 -20.05 12.60 -1.28
CA ALA A 50 -21.22 11.76 -1.02
C ALA A 50 -20.84 10.44 -0.33
N VAL A 51 -19.70 9.85 -0.70
CA VAL A 51 -19.24 8.56 -0.15
C VAL A 51 -18.48 8.73 1.16
N ARG A 52 -17.70 9.81 1.30
CA ARG A 52 -16.86 10.12 2.46
C ARG A 52 -17.04 11.58 2.92
N PRO A 53 -18.17 11.94 3.56
CA PRO A 53 -18.46 13.32 3.95
C PRO A 53 -17.42 13.98 4.87
N GLN A 54 -16.67 13.18 5.64
CA GLN A 54 -15.59 13.66 6.53
C GLN A 54 -14.20 13.58 5.92
N GLY A 55 -14.07 12.92 4.76
CA GLY A 55 -12.80 12.74 4.08
C GLY A 55 -12.48 13.91 3.15
N ASP A 56 -11.28 13.86 2.57
CA ASP A 56 -10.89 14.74 1.47
C ASP A 56 -10.03 13.94 0.47
N TYR A 57 -10.32 14.06 -0.83
CA TYR A 57 -9.68 13.26 -1.88
C TYR A 57 -8.17 13.53 -1.96
N ASP A 58 -7.79 14.81 -1.97
CA ASP A 58 -6.39 15.22 -2.06
C ASP A 58 -5.62 14.86 -0.79
N ARG A 59 -6.26 14.97 0.36
CA ARG A 59 -5.72 14.54 1.66
C ARG A 59 -5.46 13.04 1.68
N SER A 60 -6.36 12.23 1.11
CA SER A 60 -6.16 10.79 0.95
C SER A 60 -4.92 10.49 0.09
N LEU A 61 -4.71 11.23 -1.01
CA LEU A 61 -3.49 11.12 -1.82
C LEU A 61 -2.24 11.58 -1.06
N GLN A 62 -2.33 12.62 -0.24
CA GLN A 62 -1.21 13.10 0.58
C GLN A 62 -0.77 12.07 1.63
N VAL A 63 -1.70 11.32 2.22
CA VAL A 63 -1.38 10.23 3.16
C VAL A 63 -0.53 9.16 2.48
N LEU A 64 -0.91 8.73 1.27
CA LEU A 64 -0.15 7.76 0.48
C LEU A 64 1.22 8.31 0.06
N ARG A 65 1.25 9.57 -0.41
CA ARG A 65 2.50 10.23 -0.82
C ARG A 65 3.50 10.30 0.34
N ARG A 66 3.05 10.73 1.52
CA ARG A 66 3.88 10.80 2.72
C ARG A 66 4.41 9.44 3.13
N ALA A 67 3.58 8.39 3.08
CA ALA A 67 4.01 7.03 3.35
C ALA A 67 5.08 6.57 2.36
N LYS A 68 4.90 6.86 1.06
CA LYS A 68 5.89 6.50 0.04
C LYS A 68 7.21 7.25 0.18
N GLU A 69 7.18 8.54 0.51
CA GLU A 69 8.37 9.36 0.78
C GLU A 69 9.21 8.81 1.94
N GLN A 70 8.59 8.13 2.91
CA GLN A 70 9.26 7.44 4.00
C GLN A 70 9.67 5.99 3.67
N GLY A 71 9.51 5.57 2.41
CA GLY A 71 9.94 4.26 1.92
C GLY A 71 8.96 3.12 2.18
N ALA A 72 7.73 3.40 2.62
CA ALA A 72 6.73 2.35 2.81
C ALA A 72 6.25 1.77 1.48
N ASN A 73 5.88 0.49 1.50
CA ASN A 73 5.07 -0.11 0.46
C ASN A 73 3.63 0.37 0.63
N THR A 74 3.10 1.06 -0.36
CA THR A 74 1.79 1.71 -0.26
C THR A 74 0.72 0.94 -1.03
N LYS A 75 -0.46 0.88 -0.42
CA LYS A 75 -1.64 0.25 -0.99
C LYS A 75 -2.86 1.16 -0.89
N SER A 76 -3.74 1.07 -1.87
CA SER A 76 -5.04 1.71 -1.85
C SER A 76 -6.10 0.80 -2.45
N GLY A 77 -7.34 1.26 -2.41
CA GLY A 77 -8.45 0.61 -3.06
C GLY A 77 -9.59 1.58 -3.31
N PHE A 78 -10.38 1.27 -4.32
CA PHE A 78 -11.62 1.95 -4.63
C PHE A 78 -12.67 0.98 -5.14
N MET A 79 -13.92 1.42 -5.07
CA MET A 79 -15.08 0.63 -5.46
C MET A 79 -15.72 1.22 -6.71
N VAL A 80 -16.24 0.36 -7.57
CA VAL A 80 -16.93 0.72 -8.82
C VAL A 80 -18.43 0.44 -8.72
N GLY A 81 -19.24 1.06 -9.57
CA GLY A 81 -20.69 0.88 -9.63
C GLY A 81 -21.50 1.91 -8.84
N MET A 82 -20.92 3.05 -8.47
CA MET A 82 -21.56 4.15 -7.72
C MET A 82 -22.00 5.32 -8.60
N GLY A 83 -21.75 5.27 -9.91
CA GLY A 83 -22.11 6.31 -10.88
C GLY A 83 -20.91 7.09 -11.42
N GLU A 84 -19.71 6.55 -11.23
CA GLU A 84 -18.49 6.98 -11.88
C GLU A 84 -18.42 6.55 -13.36
N THR A 85 -17.70 7.33 -14.15
CA THR A 85 -17.37 7.05 -15.55
C THR A 85 -16.05 6.27 -15.67
N LYS A 86 -15.84 5.62 -16.82
CA LYS A 86 -14.59 4.89 -17.08
C LYS A 86 -13.36 5.80 -17.04
N GLU A 87 -13.51 7.04 -17.52
CA GLU A 87 -12.47 8.05 -17.54
C GLU A 87 -12.08 8.46 -16.12
N GLU A 88 -13.08 8.72 -15.25
CA GLU A 88 -12.82 9.05 -13.85
C GLU A 88 -12.13 7.89 -13.11
N LEU A 89 -12.49 6.63 -13.42
CA LEU A 89 -11.83 5.46 -12.83
C LEU A 89 -10.36 5.35 -13.24
N ARG A 90 -10.05 5.64 -14.51
CA ARG A 90 -8.66 5.70 -15.00
C ARG A 90 -7.89 6.85 -14.33
N SER A 91 -8.51 8.02 -14.20
CA SER A 91 -7.89 9.14 -13.48
C SER A 91 -7.58 8.81 -12.02
N VAL A 92 -8.42 8.04 -11.33
CA VAL A 92 -8.10 7.56 -9.96
C VAL A 92 -6.81 6.71 -9.95
N LEU A 93 -6.62 5.84 -10.95
CA LEU A 93 -5.40 5.04 -11.05
C LEU A 93 -4.17 5.91 -11.34
N ASP A 94 -4.31 6.91 -12.21
CA ASP A 94 -3.26 7.91 -12.49
C ASP A 94 -2.87 8.67 -11.22
N ASP A 95 -3.86 9.18 -10.47
CA ASP A 95 -3.67 9.95 -9.24
C ASP A 95 -3.02 9.12 -8.13
N LEU A 96 -3.49 7.88 -7.95
CA LEU A 96 -2.90 6.93 -7.01
C LEU A 96 -1.44 6.64 -7.37
N ARG A 97 -1.15 6.42 -8.66
CA ARG A 97 0.21 6.17 -9.11
C ARG A 97 1.11 7.39 -8.89
N ALA A 98 0.62 8.59 -9.20
CA ALA A 98 1.32 9.85 -8.96
C ALA A 98 1.54 10.14 -7.46
N ALA A 99 0.65 9.66 -6.59
CA ALA A 99 0.85 9.65 -5.13
C ALA A 99 1.84 8.58 -4.65
N GLY A 100 2.40 7.78 -5.56
CA GLY A 100 3.38 6.76 -5.22
C GLY A 100 2.75 5.47 -4.70
N CYS A 101 1.46 5.25 -4.90
CA CYS A 101 0.79 3.97 -4.62
C CYS A 101 1.37 2.85 -5.50
N GLU A 102 1.53 1.65 -4.93
CA GLU A 102 2.16 0.52 -5.61
C GLU A 102 1.26 -0.70 -5.73
N ILE A 103 0.25 -0.82 -4.87
CA ILE A 103 -0.73 -1.91 -4.85
C ILE A 103 -2.12 -1.29 -4.89
N VAL A 104 -3.02 -1.78 -5.75
CA VAL A 104 -4.40 -1.30 -5.77
C VAL A 104 -5.39 -2.47 -5.87
N SER A 105 -6.47 -2.36 -5.10
CA SER A 105 -7.61 -3.28 -5.16
C SER A 105 -8.86 -2.57 -5.69
N ILE A 106 -9.53 -3.15 -6.69
CA ILE A 106 -10.69 -2.59 -7.36
C ILE A 106 -11.86 -3.57 -7.23
N GLY A 107 -12.92 -3.18 -6.52
CA GLY A 107 -14.05 -4.06 -6.20
C GLY A 107 -15.41 -3.49 -6.58
N GLN A 108 -16.42 -4.34 -6.73
CA GLN A 108 -17.81 -3.88 -6.92
C GLN A 108 -18.37 -3.31 -5.63
N TYR A 109 -18.87 -2.07 -5.67
CA TYR A 109 -19.64 -1.48 -4.58
C TYR A 109 -20.91 -2.29 -4.35
N LEU A 110 -21.08 -2.77 -3.13
CA LEU A 110 -22.29 -3.41 -2.66
C LEU A 110 -22.89 -2.52 -1.58
N GLN A 111 -24.09 -2.01 -1.83
CA GLN A 111 -24.78 -1.15 -0.89
C GLN A 111 -24.99 -1.87 0.44
N PRO A 112 -24.42 -1.40 1.57
CA PRO A 112 -24.54 -2.07 2.85
C PRO A 112 -25.98 -2.05 3.38
N THR A 113 -26.61 -0.87 3.33
CA THR A 113 -28.02 -0.66 3.73
C THR A 113 -28.69 0.34 2.80
N LYS A 114 -30.02 0.39 2.81
CA LYS A 114 -30.81 1.34 2.00
C LYS A 114 -30.54 2.83 2.27
N ALA A 115 -29.91 3.15 3.40
CA ALA A 115 -29.52 4.52 3.75
C ALA A 115 -28.19 4.96 3.11
N HIS A 116 -27.39 4.02 2.59
CA HIS A 116 -26.16 4.31 1.87
C HIS A 116 -26.46 4.61 0.40
N LEU A 117 -25.46 5.16 -0.30
CA LEU A 117 -25.54 5.41 -1.74
C LEU A 117 -26.06 4.16 -2.47
N ALA A 118 -27.02 4.34 -3.38
CA ALA A 118 -27.56 3.24 -4.16
C ALA A 118 -26.49 2.71 -5.13
N VAL A 119 -26.54 1.41 -5.41
CA VAL A 119 -25.76 0.85 -6.52
C VAL A 119 -26.29 1.46 -7.82
N HIS A 120 -25.44 2.14 -8.57
CA HIS A 120 -25.80 2.69 -9.87
C HIS A 120 -25.78 1.60 -10.95
N ARG A 121 -24.77 0.72 -10.92
CA ARG A 121 -24.66 -0.42 -11.82
C ARG A 121 -23.79 -1.52 -11.23
N TYR A 122 -24.04 -2.74 -11.68
CA TYR A 122 -23.08 -3.83 -11.54
C TYR A 122 -22.16 -3.80 -12.75
N VAL A 123 -20.85 -3.73 -12.50
CA VAL A 123 -19.84 -3.59 -13.53
C VAL A 123 -19.52 -4.97 -14.11
N GLU A 124 -19.44 -5.05 -15.44
CA GLU A 124 -19.14 -6.29 -16.15
C GLU A 124 -17.68 -6.72 -15.91
N PRO A 125 -17.38 -8.03 -15.92
CA PRO A 125 -16.02 -8.54 -15.71
C PRO A 125 -14.97 -7.93 -16.65
N GLU A 126 -15.32 -7.63 -17.90
CA GLU A 126 -14.40 -7.05 -18.87
C GLU A 126 -13.90 -5.66 -18.45
N GLU A 127 -14.73 -4.87 -17.77
CA GLU A 127 -14.32 -3.55 -17.30
C GLU A 127 -13.38 -3.62 -16.09
N PHE A 128 -13.51 -4.65 -15.24
CA PHE A 128 -12.51 -4.92 -14.21
C PHE A 128 -11.15 -5.29 -14.84
N GLU A 129 -11.17 -6.08 -15.91
CA GLU A 129 -9.96 -6.44 -16.64
C GLU A 129 -9.34 -5.21 -17.34
N ASP A 130 -10.14 -4.34 -17.95
CA ASP A 130 -9.67 -3.08 -18.53
C ASP A 130 -8.94 -2.19 -17.50
N LEU A 131 -9.51 -2.05 -16.31
CA LEU A 131 -8.90 -1.28 -15.21
C LEU A 131 -7.62 -1.96 -14.70
N LYS A 132 -7.61 -3.28 -14.63
CA LYS A 132 -6.42 -4.05 -14.26
C LYS A 132 -5.29 -3.80 -15.25
N GLN A 133 -5.55 -3.96 -16.54
CA GLN A 133 -4.56 -3.73 -17.59
C GLN A 133 -4.05 -2.30 -17.59
N HIS A 134 -4.94 -1.32 -17.39
CA HIS A 134 -4.54 0.08 -17.28
C HIS A 134 -3.64 0.33 -16.07
N GLY A 135 -4.01 -0.16 -14.87
CA GLY A 135 -3.17 -0.05 -13.67
C GLY A 135 -1.81 -0.73 -13.85
N MET A 136 -1.78 -1.94 -14.42
CA MET A 136 -0.51 -2.62 -14.70
C MET A 136 0.38 -1.81 -15.66
N ALA A 137 -0.21 -1.18 -16.70
CA ALA A 137 0.52 -0.32 -17.63
C ALA A 137 1.08 0.97 -16.98
N LEU A 138 0.43 1.49 -15.94
CA LEU A 138 0.93 2.61 -15.13
C LEU A 138 2.09 2.23 -14.20
N GLY A 139 2.40 0.93 -14.08
CA GLY A 139 3.50 0.43 -13.27
C GLY A 139 3.14 0.20 -11.80
N PHE A 140 1.88 -0.08 -11.48
CA PHE A 140 1.54 -0.71 -10.20
C PHE A 140 2.24 -2.08 -10.10
N ARG A 141 2.80 -2.41 -8.93
CA ARG A 141 3.43 -3.72 -8.69
C ARG A 141 2.38 -4.83 -8.65
N HIS A 142 1.17 -4.52 -8.21
CA HIS A 142 0.06 -5.45 -8.15
C HIS A 142 -1.27 -4.72 -8.29
N VAL A 143 -2.15 -5.28 -9.12
CA VAL A 143 -3.53 -4.81 -9.31
C VAL A 143 -4.46 -6.01 -9.14
N GLU A 144 -5.26 -5.97 -8.07
CA GLU A 144 -6.34 -6.93 -7.85
C GLU A 144 -7.65 -6.27 -8.27
N SER A 145 -8.37 -6.85 -9.22
CA SER A 145 -9.54 -6.21 -9.84
C SER A 145 -10.60 -7.24 -10.16
N GLY A 146 -11.79 -7.08 -9.58
CA GLY A 146 -12.90 -7.99 -9.83
C GLY A 146 -14.10 -7.76 -8.91
N PRO A 147 -15.27 -8.34 -9.23
CA PRO A 147 -16.51 -8.05 -8.50
C PRO A 147 -16.43 -8.33 -7.00
N LEU A 148 -15.74 -9.41 -6.60
CA LEU A 148 -15.64 -9.86 -5.21
C LEU A 148 -14.38 -9.36 -4.50
N VAL A 149 -13.53 -8.58 -5.18
CA VAL A 149 -12.30 -8.05 -4.59
C VAL A 149 -12.63 -7.10 -3.44
N ARG A 150 -11.86 -7.23 -2.36
CA ARG A 150 -11.89 -6.37 -1.19
C ARG A 150 -10.48 -5.96 -0.84
N SER A 151 -10.34 -4.90 -0.05
CA SER A 151 -9.01 -4.37 0.33
C SER A 151 -8.12 -5.43 1.00
N SER A 152 -8.67 -6.41 1.72
CA SER A 152 -7.89 -7.49 2.35
C SER A 152 -7.83 -8.80 1.55
N TYR A 153 -8.45 -8.88 0.36
CA TYR A 153 -8.49 -10.11 -0.43
C TYR A 153 -7.09 -10.41 -1.02
N HIS A 154 -6.59 -11.64 -0.81
CA HIS A 154 -5.25 -12.11 -1.21
C HIS A 154 -4.07 -11.21 -0.79
N ALA A 155 -4.14 -10.57 0.38
CA ALA A 155 -3.08 -9.69 0.88
C ALA A 155 -1.71 -10.40 0.99
N GLU A 156 -1.69 -11.72 1.22
CA GLU A 156 -0.46 -12.53 1.27
C GLU A 156 0.28 -12.58 -0.08
N GLN A 157 -0.45 -12.58 -1.20
CA GLN A 157 0.14 -12.62 -2.55
C GLN A 157 0.74 -11.26 -2.94
N GLN A 158 0.19 -10.19 -2.37
CA GLN A 158 0.63 -8.81 -2.60
C GLN A 158 1.98 -8.51 -1.95
N ILE A 159 2.25 -9.11 -0.79
CA ILE A 159 3.54 -8.98 -0.11
C ILE A 159 4.65 -9.57 -0.97
N THR A 160 4.46 -10.77 -1.52
CA THR A 160 5.45 -11.44 -2.39
C THR A 160 5.78 -10.63 -3.65
N ALA A 161 4.80 -9.93 -4.23
CA ALA A 161 5.03 -9.00 -5.33
C ALA A 161 5.80 -7.73 -4.90
N SER A 162 5.64 -7.31 -3.64
CA SER A 162 6.29 -6.11 -3.08
C SER A 162 7.73 -6.33 -2.61
N THR A 163 8.14 -7.57 -2.30
CA THR A 163 9.50 -7.92 -1.83
C THR A 163 10.55 -7.99 -2.93
N SER A 164 10.17 -7.78 -4.19
CA SER A 164 11.14 -7.66 -5.29
C SER A 164 11.77 -6.26 -5.26
N PRO A 165 13.11 -6.12 -5.10
CA PRO A 165 13.73 -4.81 -5.03
C PRO A 165 13.52 -4.04 -6.35
N SER A 166 13.06 -2.79 -6.24
CA SER A 166 13.02 -1.87 -7.38
C SER A 166 14.44 -1.68 -7.94
N PRO A 167 14.67 -1.79 -9.27
CA PRO A 167 16.01 -1.75 -9.86
C PRO A 167 16.66 -0.34 -9.86
N SER A 168 16.08 0.64 -9.18
CA SER A 168 16.52 2.04 -9.22
C SER A 168 16.96 2.57 -7.86
N LEU A 169 17.95 1.94 -7.24
CA LEU A 169 18.87 2.64 -6.33
C LEU A 169 20.23 1.94 -6.20
N GLN A 170 20.92 1.69 -7.31
CA GLN A 170 22.39 1.56 -7.25
C GLN A 170 23.00 2.96 -7.09
N ARG A 171 22.96 3.50 -5.86
CA ARG A 171 23.84 4.61 -5.49
C ARG A 171 25.17 4.05 -5.00
N ARG A 172 26.20 4.38 -5.77
CA ARG A 172 27.63 4.17 -5.54
C ARG A 172 28.01 4.35 -4.06
N GLY A 173 28.28 3.25 -3.38
CA GLY A 173 29.08 3.22 -2.16
C GLY A 173 30.45 2.65 -2.52
N THR A 174 31.47 3.52 -2.59
CA THR A 174 32.87 3.11 -2.66
C THR A 174 33.17 2.17 -1.50
N ARG A 175 33.57 0.92 -1.79
CA ARG A 175 34.21 0.02 -0.81
C ARG A 175 35.39 0.79 -0.22
N LYS A 176 35.31 1.17 1.06
CA LYS A 176 36.52 1.30 1.89
C LYS A 176 36.77 -0.08 2.46
N GLU A 177 37.88 -0.67 2.04
CA GLU A 177 38.44 -1.88 2.63
C GLU A 177 38.66 -1.66 4.14
N LEU A 178 38.18 -2.61 4.94
CA LEU A 178 38.54 -2.71 6.35
C LEU A 178 39.94 -3.34 6.42
N PRO A 179 40.87 -2.82 7.25
CA PRO A 179 42.19 -3.44 7.39
C PRO A 179 42.06 -4.81 8.09
N SER A 180 42.79 -5.79 7.57
CA SER A 180 42.91 -7.12 8.16
C SER A 180 43.69 -7.05 9.48
N PHE A 181 43.06 -7.46 10.57
CA PHE A 181 43.77 -7.75 11.82
C PHE A 181 44.17 -9.23 11.81
N SER A 182 45.46 -9.46 11.56
CA SER A 182 46.15 -10.72 11.82
C SER A 182 46.84 -10.60 13.19
N SER A 183 46.28 -11.27 14.20
CA SER A 183 46.97 -11.57 15.45
C SER A 183 46.51 -12.94 15.94
N PRO A 184 47.41 -13.92 16.17
CA PRO A 184 47.01 -15.21 16.74
C PRO A 184 46.73 -15.09 18.24
N LEU A 185 45.66 -15.76 18.70
CA LEU A 185 45.33 -15.96 20.12
C LEU A 185 46.44 -16.80 20.80
N PRO A 186 46.89 -16.47 22.02
CA PRO A 186 47.79 -17.33 22.77
C PRO A 186 47.01 -18.50 23.39
N ALA A 187 47.65 -19.67 23.40
CA ALA A 187 47.15 -20.90 23.99
C ALA A 187 47.03 -20.77 25.52
N LEU A 188 45.90 -21.25 26.06
CA LEU A 188 45.72 -21.46 27.49
C LEU A 188 46.52 -22.71 27.91
N SER A 189 47.58 -22.51 28.70
CA SER A 189 48.25 -23.58 29.43
C SER A 189 47.51 -23.85 30.73
N GLU A 190 47.16 -25.12 30.93
CA GLU A 190 46.78 -25.71 32.21
C GLU A 190 47.88 -25.49 33.25
N VAL A 191 47.50 -25.09 34.46
CA VAL A 191 48.34 -25.21 35.65
C VAL A 191 47.45 -25.72 36.79
N GLU A 192 47.68 -26.98 37.14
CA GLU A 192 47.32 -27.58 38.43
C GLU A 192 48.09 -26.88 39.56
N GLY A 193 47.44 -26.71 40.72
CA GLY A 193 48.04 -26.18 41.94
C GLY A 193 47.01 -25.68 42.94
#